data_AF-A0A7W5YBI1-F1
#
_entry.id   AF-A0A7W5YBI1-F1
#
_cell.length_a   1.000
_cell.length_b   1.000
_cell.length_c   1.000
_cell.angle_alpha   90.00
_cell.angle_beta   90.00
_cell.angle_gamma   90.00
#
_symmetry.space_group_name_H-M   'P 1'
#
loop_
_entity.id
_entity.type
_entity.pdbx_description
1 polymer ?
#
loop_
_entity_poly.entity_id
_entity_poly.type
_entity_poly.pdbx_seq_one_letter_code
_entity_poly.pdbx_strand_id
1 'polypeptide(L)'
;MRRKLAMAALLAMTLTGCGTLPSQLTSGGGEEKQPVRNTERAEENAPTGPPPAATVSASAPAPPTEKLQAIASREMKHDGSNLRVDITGLKRQGRIATLTWTVHNLDPSSDHYYVGSNLGTGNLDWTVAGVSLIDPVNGKRYRVARNGTGDDATCVCSRVNQRIKGGSALEMYAVYGAPPADVSTVTVEIPNLGVFPDVPIS
;
A
#
# COMPACT_ATOMS: atom_id res chain seq x y z
N MET A 1 43.85 -53.43 40.31
CA MET A 1 43.72 -52.45 41.41
C MET A 1 42.62 -51.47 41.00
N ARG A 2 41.37 -51.57 41.50
CA ARG A 2 40.76 -50.77 42.61
C ARG A 2 41.23 -49.30 42.56
N ARG A 3 40.41 -48.24 42.38
CA ARG A 3 39.08 -47.85 42.90
C ARG A 3 38.47 -46.79 41.94
N LYS A 4 37.21 -46.89 41.51
CA LYS A 4 35.98 -46.25 42.06
C LYS A 4 36.12 -44.78 42.49
N LEU A 5 35.37 -43.89 41.83
CA LEU A 5 34.39 -43.00 42.47
C LEU A 5 33.43 -42.43 41.42
N ALA A 6 32.17 -42.83 41.55
CA ALA A 6 31.01 -42.23 40.90
C ALA A 6 30.50 -41.09 41.80
N MET A 7 30.00 -40.01 41.20
CA MET A 7 28.95 -39.20 41.82
C MET A 7 27.97 -38.74 40.76
N ALA A 8 26.75 -39.26 40.90
CA ALA A 8 25.56 -38.83 40.21
C ALA A 8 25.02 -37.54 40.86
N ALA A 9 24.58 -36.59 40.04
CA ALA A 9 23.72 -35.50 40.49
C ALA A 9 22.40 -35.60 39.71
N LEU A 10 21.36 -36.05 40.41
CA LEU A 10 19.97 -35.98 39.99
C LEU A 10 19.51 -34.52 40.07
N LEU A 11 19.04 -33.94 38.95
CA LEU A 11 18.14 -32.79 38.98
C LEU A 11 16.74 -33.24 38.56
N ALA A 12 15.83 -33.23 39.52
CA ALA A 12 14.40 -33.41 39.32
C ALA A 12 13.81 -32.11 38.75
N MET A 13 13.19 -32.17 37.57
CA MET A 13 12.34 -31.09 37.05
C MET A 13 10.89 -31.43 37.39
N THR A 14 10.30 -30.63 38.27
CA THR A 14 8.91 -30.75 38.71
C THR A 14 7.97 -30.26 37.61
N LEU A 15 7.11 -31.14 37.11
CA LEU A 15 5.93 -30.78 36.30
C LEU A 15 4.87 -30.17 37.22
N THR A 16 4.55 -28.90 36.98
CA THR A 16 3.32 -28.26 37.51
C THR A 16 2.60 -27.64 36.32
N GLY A 17 1.64 -28.39 35.79
CA GLY A 17 0.66 -27.91 34.81
C GLY A 17 -0.70 -27.81 35.47
N CYS A 18 -1.25 -26.59 35.53
CA CYS A 18 -2.67 -26.33 35.75
C CYS A 18 -2.96 -24.87 35.37
N GLY A 19 -3.91 -24.63 34.46
CA GLY A 19 -4.34 -23.28 34.10
C GLY A 19 -5.03 -23.16 32.74
N THR A 20 -6.13 -23.87 32.53
CA THR A 20 -7.08 -23.61 31.43
C THR A 20 -7.94 -22.39 31.78
N LEU A 21 -7.79 -21.29 31.03
CA LEU A 21 -8.70 -20.15 31.05
C LEU A 21 -9.50 -20.11 29.74
N PRO A 22 -10.85 -20.09 29.79
CA PRO A 22 -11.68 -19.91 28.61
C PRO A 22 -11.75 -18.42 28.25
N SER A 23 -11.08 -18.02 27.17
CA SER A 23 -11.21 -16.69 26.59
C SER A 23 -12.49 -16.60 25.76
N GLN A 24 -13.64 -16.45 26.41
CA GLN A 24 -14.76 -15.75 25.80
C GLN A 24 -14.50 -14.24 25.94
N LEU A 25 -14.00 -13.63 24.87
CA LEU A 25 -14.19 -12.21 24.65
C LEU A 25 -14.86 -12.05 23.29
N THR A 26 -16.15 -11.75 23.40
CA THR A 26 -16.96 -11.17 22.35
C THR A 26 -16.20 -9.96 21.78
N SER A 27 -15.86 -10.04 20.49
CA SER A 27 -15.38 -8.87 19.74
C SER A 27 -16.45 -8.58 18.70
N GLY A 28 -17.30 -7.60 19.04
CA GLY A 28 -18.22 -7.00 18.10
C GLY A 28 -17.43 -6.31 16.99
N GLY A 29 -17.84 -6.55 15.74
CA GLY A 29 -17.21 -5.92 14.59
C GLY A 29 -17.93 -6.25 13.30
N GLY A 30 -18.88 -5.39 12.93
CA GLY A 30 -19.22 -5.10 11.53
C GLY A 30 -19.94 -6.21 10.76
N GLU A 31 -21.27 -6.17 10.79
CA GLU A 31 -22.11 -6.92 9.86
C GLU A 31 -21.94 -6.37 8.44
N GLU A 32 -21.18 -7.08 7.60
CA GLU A 32 -21.05 -6.77 6.18
C GLU A 32 -22.28 -7.31 5.44
N LYS A 33 -23.23 -6.42 5.12
CA LYS A 33 -24.35 -6.74 4.23
C LYS A 33 -23.86 -6.74 2.78
N GLN A 34 -23.66 -7.92 2.20
CA GLN A 34 -23.61 -8.08 0.76
C GLN A 34 -25.03 -7.94 0.16
N PRO A 35 -25.26 -7.07 -0.84
CA PRO A 35 -26.48 -7.10 -1.61
C PRO A 35 -26.48 -8.31 -2.56
N VAL A 36 -27.56 -9.07 -2.48
CA VAL A 36 -27.86 -10.22 -3.34
C VAL A 36 -27.92 -9.77 -4.80
N ARG A 37 -27.13 -10.42 -5.66
CA ARG A 37 -27.11 -10.19 -7.10
C ARG A 37 -28.30 -10.92 -7.71
N ASN A 38 -29.38 -10.19 -8.00
CA ASN A 38 -30.49 -10.73 -8.79
C ASN A 38 -30.01 -10.98 -10.22
N THR A 39 -30.02 -12.25 -10.61
CA THR A 39 -29.97 -12.71 -11.99
C THR A 39 -31.34 -12.45 -12.60
N GLU A 40 -31.41 -11.61 -13.63
CA GLU A 40 -32.48 -11.74 -14.62
C GLU A 40 -31.91 -11.56 -16.02
N ARG A 41 -31.95 -12.68 -16.74
CA ARG A 41 -31.61 -12.84 -18.15
C ARG A 41 -32.89 -12.60 -18.94
N ALA A 42 -32.90 -11.61 -19.81
CA ALA A 42 -33.91 -11.47 -20.85
C ALA A 42 -33.19 -11.31 -22.20
N GLU A 43 -33.30 -12.35 -23.01
CA GLU A 43 -32.92 -12.39 -24.42
C GLU A 43 -34.03 -11.73 -25.27
N GLU A 44 -33.56 -11.05 -26.33
CA GLU A 44 -34.15 -11.01 -27.68
C GLU A 44 -35.40 -10.14 -27.96
N ASN A 45 -35.18 -9.08 -28.75
CA ASN A 45 -35.89 -8.87 -30.03
C ASN A 45 -35.19 -7.80 -30.88
N ALA A 46 -34.74 -8.20 -32.07
CA ALA A 46 -34.24 -7.31 -33.12
C ALA A 46 -35.37 -6.95 -34.10
N PRO A 47 -35.32 -5.74 -34.68
CA PRO A 47 -35.67 -5.60 -36.10
C PRO A 47 -34.52 -5.01 -36.90
N THR A 48 -34.29 -5.66 -38.04
CA THR A 48 -33.39 -5.32 -39.12
C THR A 48 -33.80 -4.01 -39.79
N GLY A 49 -32.91 -3.00 -39.75
CA GLY A 49 -32.98 -1.79 -40.56
C GLY A 49 -31.58 -1.44 -41.06
N PRO A 50 -31.42 -0.94 -42.31
CA PRO A 50 -30.11 -0.68 -42.90
C PRO A 50 -29.36 0.42 -42.14
N PRO A 51 -28.04 0.29 -41.91
CA PRO A 51 -27.28 1.26 -41.13
C PRO A 51 -27.19 2.61 -41.87
N PRO A 52 -27.60 3.73 -41.27
CA PRO A 52 -27.24 5.04 -41.78
C PRO A 52 -25.73 5.21 -41.62
N ALA A 53 -25.07 5.69 -42.68
CA ALA A 53 -23.65 6.00 -42.70
C ALA A 53 -23.30 6.89 -41.49
N ALA A 54 -22.54 6.32 -40.55
CA ALA A 54 -21.96 7.07 -39.45
C ALA A 54 -20.89 7.98 -40.04
N THR A 55 -21.24 9.26 -40.19
CA THR A 55 -20.28 10.35 -40.30
C THR A 55 -19.24 10.18 -39.20
N VAL A 56 -17.97 10.09 -39.58
CA VAL A 56 -16.84 10.09 -38.66
C VAL A 56 -16.91 11.36 -37.81
N SER A 57 -17.45 11.24 -36.60
CA SER A 57 -17.32 12.28 -35.59
C SER A 57 -15.84 12.46 -35.32
N ALA A 58 -15.35 13.64 -35.68
CA ALA A 58 -14.02 14.12 -35.35
C ALA A 58 -13.72 13.81 -33.87
N SER A 59 -12.59 13.15 -33.63
CA SER A 59 -12.04 12.94 -32.30
C SER A 59 -11.97 14.29 -31.58
N ALA A 60 -12.84 14.48 -30.60
CA ALA A 60 -12.65 15.53 -29.61
C ALA A 60 -11.28 15.29 -28.95
N PRO A 61 -10.43 16.32 -28.79
CA PRO A 61 -9.19 16.17 -28.05
C PRO A 61 -9.54 15.64 -26.65
N ALA A 62 -8.87 14.57 -26.22
CA ALA A 62 -8.89 14.20 -24.81
C ALA A 62 -8.53 15.46 -24.00
N PRO A 63 -9.22 15.73 -22.87
CA PRO A 63 -8.85 16.85 -22.02
C PRO A 63 -7.36 16.73 -21.67
N PRO A 64 -6.63 17.86 -21.58
CA PRO A 64 -5.24 17.82 -21.16
C PRO A 64 -5.18 17.02 -19.87
N THR A 65 -4.31 16.01 -19.82
CA THR A 65 -3.92 15.41 -18.55
C THR A 65 -3.33 16.57 -17.75
N GLU A 66 -4.12 17.17 -16.85
CA GLU A 66 -3.60 18.13 -15.90
C GLU A 66 -2.47 17.40 -15.18
N LYS A 67 -1.22 17.82 -15.42
CA LYS A 67 -0.10 17.37 -14.64
C LYS A 67 -0.41 17.79 -13.21
N LEU A 68 -0.92 16.86 -12.40
CA LEU A 68 -1.09 17.07 -10.97
C LEU A 68 0.24 17.59 -10.44
N GLN A 69 0.24 18.87 -10.06
CA GLN A 69 1.44 19.53 -9.57
C GLN A 69 1.85 18.86 -8.26
N ALA A 70 3.12 18.49 -8.14
CA ALA A 70 3.63 17.89 -6.92
C ALA A 70 3.44 18.83 -5.73
N ILE A 71 2.84 18.35 -4.64
CA ILE A 71 2.65 19.08 -3.39
C ILE A 71 3.88 18.98 -2.48
N ALA A 72 4.74 17.98 -2.72
CA ALA A 72 6.08 17.88 -2.17
C ALA A 72 6.97 17.14 -3.15
N SER A 73 8.26 17.48 -3.24
CA SER A 73 9.18 16.86 -4.17
C SER A 73 10.58 16.78 -3.59
N ARG A 74 11.32 15.73 -3.95
CA ARG A 74 12.71 15.51 -3.52
C ARG A 74 13.50 14.75 -4.58
N GLU A 75 14.72 15.20 -4.83
CA GLU A 75 15.71 14.45 -5.59
C GLU A 75 16.70 13.70 -4.68
N MET A 76 17.19 12.56 -5.15
CA MET A 76 18.13 11.73 -4.41
C MET A 76 18.92 10.78 -5.30
N LYS A 77 20.04 10.29 -4.78
CA LYS A 77 20.79 9.17 -5.36
C LYS A 77 20.47 7.90 -4.59
N HIS A 78 20.05 6.86 -5.30
CA HIS A 78 19.78 5.55 -4.71
C HIS A 78 20.01 4.45 -5.76
N ASP A 79 20.63 3.34 -5.35
CA ASP A 79 20.93 2.18 -6.21
C ASP A 79 21.56 2.56 -7.57
N GLY A 80 22.54 3.47 -7.52
CA GLY A 80 23.26 3.95 -8.72
C GLY A 80 22.46 4.87 -9.65
N SER A 81 21.23 5.26 -9.29
CA SER A 81 20.37 6.14 -10.09
C SER A 81 20.05 7.46 -9.38
N ASN A 82 19.95 8.55 -10.14
CA ASN A 82 19.35 9.81 -9.72
C ASN A 82 17.83 9.71 -9.86
N LEU A 83 17.12 9.82 -8.74
CA LEU A 83 15.67 9.71 -8.68
C LEU A 83 15.06 11.04 -8.24
N ARG A 84 13.88 11.36 -8.75
CA ARG A 84 12.97 12.36 -8.15
C ARG A 84 11.71 11.69 -7.66
N VAL A 85 11.27 12.03 -6.47
CA VAL A 85 10.02 11.56 -5.90
C VAL A 85 9.11 12.75 -5.70
N ASP A 86 7.92 12.67 -6.27
CA ASP A 86 6.88 13.68 -6.22
C ASP A 86 5.68 13.13 -5.47
N ILE A 87 5.32 13.72 -4.33
CA ILE A 87 4.01 13.51 -3.75
C ILE A 87 3.03 14.34 -4.57
N THR A 88 2.12 13.69 -5.27
CA THR A 88 1.13 14.36 -6.15
C THR A 88 -0.20 14.60 -5.43
N GLY A 89 -0.47 13.88 -4.34
CA GLY A 89 -1.61 14.17 -3.49
C GLY A 89 -1.72 13.26 -2.28
N LEU A 90 -2.34 13.78 -1.22
CA LEU A 90 -2.85 13.01 -0.10
C LEU A 90 -4.28 13.47 0.16
N LYS A 91 -5.25 12.60 -0.13
CA LYS A 91 -6.67 12.96 -0.11
C LYS A 91 -7.43 12.18 0.94
N ARG A 92 -8.12 12.87 1.84
CA ARG A 92 -9.05 12.30 2.82
C ARG A 92 -10.42 12.12 2.17
N GLN A 93 -10.98 10.92 2.29
CA GLN A 93 -12.32 10.59 1.80
C GLN A 93 -13.05 9.79 2.88
N GLY A 94 -13.81 10.50 3.72
CA GLY A 94 -14.46 9.91 4.88
C GLY A 94 -13.44 9.32 5.85
N ARG A 95 -13.44 7.99 5.99
CA ARG A 95 -12.59 7.26 6.97
C ARG A 95 -11.26 6.77 6.40
N ILE A 96 -10.99 7.03 5.12
CA ILE A 96 -9.76 6.64 4.44
C ILE A 96 -8.99 7.84 3.94
N ALA A 97 -7.68 7.69 3.78
CA ALA A 97 -6.82 8.63 3.08
C ALA A 97 -6.05 7.88 2.00
N THR A 98 -5.93 8.48 0.82
CA THR A 98 -5.18 7.91 -0.31
C THR A 98 -4.00 8.82 -0.62
N LEU A 99 -2.80 8.26 -0.53
CA LEU A 99 -1.57 8.89 -0.98
C LEU A 99 -1.31 8.49 -2.43
N THR A 100 -0.98 9.46 -3.27
CA THR A 100 -0.48 9.27 -4.63
C THR A 100 0.88 9.96 -4.78
N TRP A 101 1.83 9.27 -5.41
CA TRP A 101 3.15 9.81 -5.68
C TRP A 101 3.75 9.18 -6.92
N THR A 102 4.75 9.86 -7.49
CA THR A 102 5.46 9.44 -8.69
C THR A 102 6.96 9.38 -8.41
N VAL A 103 7.61 8.31 -8.84
CA VAL A 103 9.07 8.19 -8.83
C VAL A 103 9.58 8.28 -10.26
N HIS A 104 10.43 9.28 -10.51
CA HIS A 104 11.11 9.50 -11.77
C HIS A 104 12.53 8.96 -11.69
N ASN A 105 12.96 8.24 -12.73
CA ASN A 105 14.38 7.98 -12.95
C ASN A 105 14.93 9.06 -13.88
N LEU A 106 15.77 9.95 -13.33
CA LEU A 106 16.27 11.13 -14.02
C LEU A 106 17.42 10.82 -14.97
N ASP A 107 17.98 9.61 -14.93
CA ASP A 107 19.12 9.20 -15.74
C ASP A 107 18.63 8.52 -17.03
N PRO A 108 18.63 9.18 -18.21
CA PRO A 108 17.98 8.65 -19.42
C PRO A 108 18.54 7.32 -19.92
N SER A 109 19.80 7.03 -19.62
CA SER A 109 20.49 5.80 -20.02
C SER A 109 20.55 4.74 -18.91
N SER A 110 20.01 5.01 -17.72
CA SER A 110 20.03 4.07 -16.60
C SER A 110 18.76 3.25 -16.58
N ASP A 111 18.87 1.93 -16.54
CA ASP A 111 17.76 1.09 -16.09
C ASP A 111 17.98 0.63 -14.64
N HIS A 112 18.97 1.13 -13.91
CA HIS A 112 19.46 0.50 -12.68
C HIS A 112 18.49 0.48 -11.50
N TYR A 113 17.46 1.34 -11.46
CA TYR A 113 16.53 1.34 -10.35
C TYR A 113 15.42 0.29 -10.47
N TYR A 114 15.54 -0.78 -9.69
CA TYR A 114 14.50 -1.79 -9.49
C TYR A 114 13.72 -1.49 -8.21
N VAL A 115 12.40 -1.30 -8.33
CA VAL A 115 11.57 -1.00 -7.16
C VAL A 115 11.46 -2.23 -6.26
N GLY A 116 11.18 -3.40 -6.85
CA GLY A 116 11.24 -4.69 -6.17
C GLY A 116 10.47 -4.70 -4.83
N SER A 117 11.13 -5.23 -3.79
CA SER A 117 10.62 -5.22 -2.42
C SER A 117 11.10 -4.03 -1.59
N ASN A 118 11.77 -3.05 -2.20
CA ASN A 118 12.37 -1.90 -1.49
C ASN A 118 11.32 -1.01 -0.80
N LEU A 119 10.05 -1.06 -1.25
CA LEU A 119 8.94 -0.31 -0.68
C LEU A 119 7.96 -1.19 0.11
N GLY A 120 8.23 -2.49 0.20
CA GLY A 120 7.40 -3.47 0.91
C GLY A 120 7.73 -3.57 2.39
N THR A 121 7.08 -4.51 3.07
CA THR A 121 7.28 -4.82 4.49
C THR A 121 8.22 -6.02 4.72
N GLY A 122 8.68 -6.67 3.66
CA GLY A 122 9.59 -7.82 3.72
C GLY A 122 10.19 -8.18 2.37
N ASN A 123 11.14 -9.13 2.36
CA ASN A 123 11.99 -9.42 1.20
C ASN A 123 11.24 -9.87 -0.07
N LEU A 124 10.06 -10.46 0.07
CA LEU A 124 9.21 -10.93 -1.03
C LEU A 124 7.91 -10.12 -1.18
N ASP A 125 7.83 -8.97 -0.51
CA ASP A 125 6.68 -8.07 -0.60
C ASP A 125 6.91 -7.05 -1.73
N TRP A 126 6.45 -7.39 -2.94
CA TRP A 126 6.54 -6.51 -4.12
C TRP A 126 5.39 -5.50 -4.19
N THR A 127 5.03 -4.92 -3.06
CA THR A 127 4.05 -3.85 -2.94
C THR A 127 4.68 -2.61 -2.32
N VAL A 128 3.88 -1.56 -2.13
CA VAL A 128 4.29 -0.35 -1.42
C VAL A 128 3.81 -0.34 0.04
N ALA A 129 3.56 -1.50 0.64
CA ALA A 129 3.00 -1.63 1.99
C ALA A 129 3.89 -1.07 3.11
N GLY A 130 5.19 -0.86 2.85
CA GLY A 130 6.13 -0.25 3.78
C GLY A 130 6.01 1.28 3.87
N VAL A 131 5.32 1.92 2.92
CA VAL A 131 5.06 3.37 2.95
C VAL A 131 4.10 3.71 4.10
N SER A 132 4.34 4.82 4.78
CA SER A 132 3.55 5.19 5.95
C SER A 132 3.33 6.69 6.10
N LEU A 133 2.27 7.03 6.83
CA LEU A 133 1.99 8.39 7.26
C LEU A 133 2.30 8.49 8.76
N ILE A 134 2.95 9.57 9.18
CA ILE A 134 3.21 9.88 10.58
C ILE A 134 2.46 11.18 10.89
N ASP A 135 1.51 11.06 11.82
CA ASP A 135 0.74 12.18 12.37
C ASP A 135 1.54 12.79 13.53
N PRO A 136 2.09 14.01 13.35
CA PRO A 136 2.91 14.65 14.36
C PRO A 136 2.08 15.19 15.53
N VAL A 137 0.77 15.41 15.34
CA VAL A 137 -0.13 15.97 16.36
C VAL A 137 -0.46 14.91 17.39
N ASN A 138 -0.85 13.72 16.93
CA ASN A 138 -1.27 12.62 17.81
C ASN A 138 -0.17 11.57 18.06
N GLY A 139 1.02 11.73 17.47
CA GLY A 139 2.14 10.80 17.63
C GLY A 139 1.84 9.40 17.06
N LYS A 140 1.10 9.32 15.95
CA LYS A 140 0.61 8.04 15.40
C LYS A 140 1.18 7.76 14.01
N ARG A 141 1.66 6.52 13.83
CA ARG A 141 2.04 5.98 12.51
C ARG A 141 0.88 5.19 11.91
N TYR A 142 0.46 5.58 10.71
CA TYR A 142 -0.54 4.89 9.90
C TYR A 142 0.18 3.99 8.90
N ARG A 143 -0.15 2.70 8.95
CA ARG A 143 0.28 1.72 7.95
C ARG A 143 -0.75 1.61 6.84
N VAL A 144 -0.31 1.15 5.67
CA VAL A 144 -1.20 0.87 4.55
C VAL A 144 -2.32 -0.08 4.96
N ALA A 145 -3.55 0.23 4.56
CA ALA A 145 -4.74 -0.57 4.80
C ALA A 145 -4.62 -1.94 4.13
N ARG A 146 -5.33 -2.94 4.67
CA ARG A 146 -5.41 -4.29 4.09
C ARG A 146 -6.86 -4.66 3.76
N ASN A 147 -7.07 -5.47 2.73
CA ASN A 147 -8.40 -5.88 2.24
C ASN A 147 -8.98 -7.10 2.98
N GLY A 148 -8.84 -7.15 4.31
CA GLY A 148 -9.30 -8.27 5.12
C GLY A 148 -8.59 -8.33 6.46
N THR A 149 -8.74 -9.46 7.15
CA THR A 149 -8.04 -9.77 8.41
C THR A 149 -7.27 -11.08 8.26
N GLY A 150 -6.29 -11.31 9.14
CA GLY A 150 -5.43 -12.49 9.09
C GLY A 150 -4.30 -12.39 8.05
N ASP A 151 -3.58 -13.49 7.88
CA ASP A 151 -2.31 -13.54 7.13
C ASP A 151 -2.50 -13.36 5.61
N ASP A 152 -3.67 -13.71 5.08
CA ASP A 152 -3.99 -13.60 3.65
C ASP A 152 -4.42 -12.18 3.23
N ALA A 153 -4.60 -11.27 4.19
CA ALA A 153 -4.99 -9.90 3.88
C ALA A 153 -3.90 -9.21 3.06
N THR A 154 -4.25 -8.64 1.91
CA THR A 154 -3.31 -7.96 1.01
C THR A 154 -3.39 -6.45 1.20
N CYS A 155 -2.31 -5.72 0.91
CA CYS A 155 -2.35 -4.25 0.97
C CYS A 155 -3.37 -3.69 -0.04
N VAL A 156 -4.00 -2.58 0.33
CA VAL A 156 -4.77 -1.75 -0.60
C VAL A 156 -3.81 -0.70 -1.18
N CYS A 157 -2.93 -1.16 -2.07
CA CYS A 157 -1.83 -0.36 -2.59
C CYS A 157 -1.27 -0.90 -3.92
N SER A 158 -0.41 -0.12 -4.57
CA SER A 158 0.27 -0.53 -5.80
C SER A 158 1.17 -1.76 -5.59
N ARG A 159 1.21 -2.63 -6.62
CA ARG A 159 2.21 -3.68 -6.79
C ARG A 159 3.35 -3.16 -7.68
N VAL A 160 4.59 -3.44 -7.32
CA VAL A 160 5.78 -2.76 -7.88
C VAL A 160 6.92 -3.73 -8.22
N ASN A 161 6.59 -4.91 -8.74
CA ASN A 161 7.59 -5.87 -9.24
C ASN A 161 8.14 -5.46 -10.62
N GLN A 162 8.77 -4.29 -10.70
CA GLN A 162 9.29 -3.74 -11.96
C GLN A 162 10.42 -2.73 -11.76
N ARG A 163 11.06 -2.38 -12.87
CA ARG A 163 12.18 -1.45 -12.99
C ARG A 163 11.69 -0.14 -13.59
N ILE A 164 12.15 1.00 -13.06
CA ILE A 164 11.87 2.31 -13.66
C ILE A 164 12.99 2.61 -14.65
N LYS A 165 12.67 2.52 -15.95
CA LYS A 165 13.63 2.86 -17.02
C LYS A 165 14.05 4.32 -16.93
N GLY A 166 15.25 4.59 -17.43
CA GLY A 166 15.81 5.92 -17.52
C GLY A 166 14.91 6.90 -18.26
N GLY A 167 14.77 8.11 -17.72
CA GLY A 167 13.88 9.15 -18.24
C GLY A 167 12.39 8.83 -18.09
N SER A 168 12.03 7.69 -17.49
CA SER A 168 10.65 7.28 -17.25
C SER A 168 10.23 7.52 -15.80
N ALA A 169 8.95 7.32 -15.52
CA ALA A 169 8.39 7.47 -14.19
C ALA A 169 7.38 6.37 -13.88
N LEU A 170 7.17 6.10 -12.59
CA LEU A 170 6.15 5.20 -12.10
C LEU A 170 5.30 5.91 -11.04
N GLU A 171 4.01 6.07 -11.33
CA GLU A 171 3.02 6.52 -10.34
C GLU A 171 2.56 5.33 -9.49
N MET A 172 2.39 5.59 -8.20
CA MET A 172 1.97 4.62 -7.20
C MET A 172 0.94 5.23 -6.26
N TYR A 173 0.17 4.36 -5.60
CA TYR A 173 -0.76 4.76 -4.56
C TYR A 173 -0.73 3.81 -3.37
N ALA A 174 -1.15 4.35 -2.22
CA ALA A 174 -1.39 3.58 -1.00
C ALA A 174 -2.59 4.16 -0.23
N VAL A 175 -3.44 3.29 0.29
CA VAL A 175 -4.62 3.68 1.08
C VAL A 175 -4.36 3.44 2.56
N TYR A 176 -4.85 4.33 3.41
CA TYR A 176 -4.69 4.32 4.85
C TYR A 176 -6.04 4.53 5.55
N GLY A 177 -6.13 4.16 6.83
CA GLY A 177 -7.11 4.80 7.70
C GLY A 177 -6.80 6.30 7.78
N ALA A 178 -7.81 7.14 7.63
CA ALA A 178 -7.62 8.58 7.63
C ALA A 178 -7.09 9.07 9.00
N PRO A 179 -6.08 9.95 9.03
CA PRO A 179 -5.80 10.76 10.20
C PRO A 179 -7.05 11.55 10.61
N PRO A 180 -7.29 11.79 11.92
CA PRO A 180 -8.39 12.60 12.45
C PRO A 180 -8.54 13.98 11.78
N ALA A 181 -9.74 14.56 11.83
CA ALA A 181 -10.08 15.76 11.07
C ALA A 181 -9.23 17.00 11.44
N ASP A 182 -8.76 17.08 12.68
CA ASP A 182 -7.87 18.10 13.23
C ASP A 182 -6.41 17.98 12.75
N VAL A 183 -6.05 16.85 12.13
CA VAL A 183 -4.74 16.65 11.50
C VAL A 183 -4.82 17.15 10.05
N SER A 184 -4.17 18.28 9.77
CA SER A 184 -4.13 18.91 8.44
C SER A 184 -2.88 18.56 7.63
N THR A 185 -1.79 18.19 8.30
CA THR A 185 -0.54 17.76 7.67
C THR A 185 0.00 16.49 8.32
N VAL A 186 0.74 15.69 7.56
CA VAL A 186 1.46 14.52 8.04
C VAL A 186 2.86 14.48 7.46
N THR A 187 3.73 13.69 8.08
CA THR A 187 4.98 13.28 7.44
C THR A 187 4.74 12.00 6.65
N VAL A 188 5.11 11.98 5.37
CA VAL A 188 5.12 10.78 4.54
C VAL A 188 6.51 10.16 4.58
N GLU A 189 6.59 8.89 4.96
CA GLU A 189 7.84 8.13 4.93
C GLU A 189 7.77 7.06 3.84
N ILE A 190 8.67 7.15 2.87
CA ILE A 190 8.81 6.19 1.78
C ILE A 190 10.15 5.45 1.99
N PRO A 191 10.14 4.15 2.28
CA PRO A 191 11.36 3.38 2.53
C PRO A 191 12.39 3.58 1.42
N ASN A 192 13.65 3.81 1.79
CA ASN A 192 14.79 4.06 0.87
C ASN A 192 14.68 5.32 -0.01
N LEU A 193 13.49 5.92 -0.13
CA LEU A 193 13.19 7.08 -0.98
C LEU A 193 12.96 8.38 -0.17
N GLY A 194 13.07 8.29 1.15
CA GLY A 194 13.15 9.44 2.03
C GLY A 194 11.85 9.79 2.75
N VAL A 195 11.91 10.94 3.42
CA VAL A 195 10.87 11.45 4.32
C VAL A 195 10.44 12.83 3.82
N PHE A 196 9.13 13.06 3.77
CA PHE A 196 8.48 14.28 3.30
C PHE A 196 7.66 14.84 4.47
N PRO A 197 8.20 15.80 5.22
CA PRO A 197 7.45 16.45 6.29
C PRO A 197 6.34 17.36 5.71
N ASP A 198 5.39 17.72 6.57
CA ASP A 198 4.39 18.77 6.31
C ASP A 198 3.55 18.57 5.03
N VAL A 199 3.31 17.31 4.63
CA VAL A 199 2.47 17.00 3.47
C VAL A 199 1.01 17.28 3.83
N PRO A 200 0.32 18.19 3.11
CA PRO A 200 -1.06 18.53 3.39
C PRO A 200 -2.01 17.38 3.05
N ILE A 201 -3.03 17.21 3.89
CA ILE A 201 -4.17 16.34 3.61
C ILE A 201 -5.29 17.21 3.04
N SER A 202 -5.67 16.93 1.79
CA SER A 202 -6.81 17.56 1.08
C SER A 202 -8.13 16.84 1.33
#